data_AF-A0A0F9FGS1-F1
#
_entry.id   AF-A0A0F9FGS1-F1
#
_cell.length_a   1.000
_cell.length_b   1.000
_cell.length_c   1.000
_cell.angle_alpha   90.00
_cell.angle_beta   90.00
_cell.angle_gamma   90.00
#
_symmetry.space_group_name_H-M   'P 1'
#
loop_
_entity.id
_entity.type
_entity.pdbx_description
1 polymer ?
#
loop_
_entity_poly.entity_id
_entity_poly.type
_entity_poly.pdbx_seq_one_letter_code
_entity_poly.pdbx_strand_id
1 'polypeptide(L)'
;THYYLYVILDVFSRYAVGWTLAHRESGALAEALIAWDNQLTAYELGAKWLTGGTGEPGDETWTTMTDRQQRSFVAARAMQHHLRVLSEKYTRNNMQPDFMAGRLAVIADLLNQLVTTHHLKIEQALRRARPRTSADADPASCKELRKGALTDKGAEKLSARDHQKMSVLASERLLRKVLDWFDLQTCIITTKLMHQQQEEVLGRTQGIAGQYIGKSILDLTDRQQEELITLGKQQKAVFDTETGLERQLSFLMERADLQRRRSIRDPLMAAFSVLRNKRVNDNLKKAYLMIANNQPSQIIQQQKDALAALKVVETGLIVAGRNVEKDPPLDLAMAVAGRSVFQPPKPTPATAPTTGVGETVVGVDPLGVAPVGLEVLPTPETTLAEMIRKAAELADSVRGRSTYLSKNDDPKVEMPRFIRLKLRRLAEWQKMAGDQLTEASGKAKTDGSQGVRDMLGGVGREFGQSARLIAARDVSVTAQQLQADTVAALNDTLQFMALDKAVADAASENRRQGGVDPFQRKYLLRDEQADPPKSKKERRDLALAEKIIGELSRAHMLQRDVLRKVRRFADRPA
;
A
#
# COMPACT_ATOMS: atom_id res chain seq x y z
N THR A 1 13.66 0.14 -2.19
CA THR A 1 12.93 -0.93 -2.91
C THR A 1 12.89 -0.56 -4.37
N HIS A 2 13.33 -1.44 -5.28
CA HIS A 2 13.28 -1.19 -6.72
C HIS A 2 12.04 -1.87 -7.32
N TYR A 3 11.35 -1.20 -8.24
CA TYR A 3 10.26 -1.76 -9.04
C TYR A 3 10.69 -1.82 -10.50
N TYR A 4 10.30 -2.89 -11.20
CA TYR A 4 10.52 -3.07 -12.62
C TYR A 4 9.24 -2.67 -13.35
N LEU A 5 9.35 -1.61 -14.15
CA LEU A 5 8.28 -1.17 -15.02
C LEU A 5 8.43 -1.86 -16.38
N TYR A 6 7.47 -2.73 -16.70
CA TYR A 6 7.34 -3.30 -18.03
C TYR A 6 6.51 -2.37 -18.88
N VAL A 7 7.11 -1.79 -19.92
CA VAL A 7 6.41 -0.96 -20.90
C VAL A 7 6.48 -1.64 -22.24
N ILE A 8 5.32 -1.97 -22.81
CA ILE A 8 5.22 -2.34 -24.22
C ILE A 8 5.20 -1.02 -25.00
N LEU A 9 6.36 -0.66 -25.54
CA LEU A 9 6.53 0.50 -26.41
C LEU A 9 6.29 0.10 -27.86
N ASP A 10 5.41 0.83 -28.53
CA ASP A 10 5.37 0.81 -29.97
C ASP A 10 6.37 1.83 -30.52
N VAL A 11 7.47 1.33 -31.09
CA VAL A 11 8.63 2.12 -31.53
C VAL A 11 8.24 3.18 -32.57
N PHE A 12 7.23 2.91 -33.40
CA PHE A 12 6.82 3.82 -34.45
C PHE A 12 5.90 4.94 -33.96
N SER A 13 5.01 4.63 -33.01
CA SER A 13 4.07 5.63 -32.46
C SER A 13 4.61 6.36 -31.24
N ARG A 14 5.69 5.87 -30.61
CA ARG A 14 6.28 6.37 -29.36
C ARG A 14 5.32 6.34 -28.16
N TYR A 15 4.18 5.65 -28.28
CA TYR A 15 3.22 5.47 -27.19
C TYR A 15 3.43 4.15 -26.45
N ALA A 16 3.13 4.17 -25.14
CA ALA A 16 3.06 2.97 -24.32
C ALA A 16 1.69 2.31 -24.51
N VAL A 17 1.65 1.18 -25.22
CA VAL A 17 0.40 0.48 -25.58
C VAL A 17 -0.13 -0.37 -24.42
N GLY A 18 0.77 -0.77 -23.52
CA GLY A 18 0.45 -1.47 -22.29
C GLY A 18 1.63 -1.39 -21.33
N TRP A 19 1.36 -1.41 -20.03
CA TRP A 19 2.41 -1.45 -19.03
C TRP A 19 1.95 -2.24 -17.79
N THR A 20 2.90 -2.82 -17.09
CA THR A 20 2.69 -3.47 -15.79
C THR A 20 3.86 -3.20 -14.87
N LEU A 21 3.61 -3.14 -13.57
CA LEU A 21 4.63 -2.96 -12.55
C LEU A 21 4.88 -4.30 -11.84
N ALA A 22 6.14 -4.68 -11.71
CA ALA A 22 6.54 -5.91 -11.04
C ALA A 22 7.65 -5.64 -10.02
N HIS A 23 7.71 -6.43 -8.95
CA HIS A 23 8.78 -6.31 -7.96
C HIS A 23 10.11 -6.90 -8.43
N ARG A 24 10.10 -7.70 -9.50
CA ARG A 24 11.27 -8.41 -10.05
C ARG A 24 11.18 -8.52 -11.55
N GLU A 25 12.34 -8.62 -12.17
CA GLU A 25 12.43 -8.87 -13.59
C GLU A 25 12.03 -10.33 -13.92
N SER A 26 10.99 -10.53 -14.72
CA SER A 26 10.57 -11.80 -15.30
C SER A 26 10.41 -11.66 -16.82
N GLY A 27 11.40 -12.18 -17.57
CA GLY A 27 11.30 -12.28 -19.03
C GLY A 27 10.08 -13.08 -19.48
N ALA A 28 9.73 -14.17 -18.77
CA ALA A 28 8.56 -14.98 -19.09
C ALA A 28 7.24 -14.21 -18.98
N LEU A 29 7.10 -13.29 -18.01
CA LEU A 29 5.91 -12.46 -17.88
C LEU A 29 5.82 -11.41 -18.98
N ALA A 30 6.95 -10.77 -19.33
CA ALA A 30 7.01 -9.81 -20.41
C ALA A 30 6.62 -10.46 -21.75
N GLU A 31 7.19 -11.61 -22.06
CA GLU A 31 6.88 -12.36 -23.28
C GLU A 31 5.42 -12.86 -23.31
N ALA A 32 4.86 -13.27 -22.17
CA ALA A 32 3.45 -13.64 -22.08
C ALA A 32 2.51 -12.47 -22.41
N LEU A 33 2.82 -11.26 -21.90
CA LEU A 33 2.05 -10.05 -22.19
C LEU A 33 2.16 -9.64 -23.67
N ILE A 34 3.38 -9.66 -24.22
CA ILE A 34 3.63 -9.35 -25.63
C ILE A 34 2.92 -10.36 -26.55
N ALA A 35 2.99 -11.65 -26.22
CA ALA A 35 2.31 -12.70 -26.98
C ALA A 35 0.80 -12.50 -26.99
N TRP A 36 0.20 -12.25 -25.82
CA TRP A 36 -1.24 -12.04 -25.68
C TRP A 36 -1.73 -10.77 -26.39
N ASP A 37 -1.09 -9.62 -26.17
CA ASP A 37 -1.52 -8.34 -26.76
C ASP A 37 -1.41 -8.34 -28.29
N ASN A 38 -0.30 -8.88 -28.83
CA ASN A 38 -0.15 -9.00 -30.27
C ASN A 38 -1.16 -10.01 -30.87
N GLN A 39 -1.47 -11.11 -30.16
CA GLN A 39 -2.48 -12.07 -30.61
C GLN A 39 -3.88 -11.46 -30.64
N LEU A 40 -4.24 -10.70 -29.60
CA LEU A 40 -5.51 -9.96 -29.52
C LEU A 40 -5.63 -8.96 -30.68
N THR A 41 -4.58 -8.17 -30.89
CA THR A 41 -4.52 -7.17 -31.97
C THR A 41 -4.65 -7.83 -33.35
N ALA A 42 -3.94 -8.95 -33.58
CA ALA A 42 -4.04 -9.70 -34.83
C ALA A 42 -5.47 -10.23 -35.07
N TYR A 43 -6.12 -10.75 -34.04
CA TYR A 43 -7.52 -11.21 -34.12
C TYR A 43 -8.49 -10.06 -34.43
N GLU A 44 -8.35 -8.90 -33.77
CA GLU A 44 -9.16 -7.70 -34.03
C GLU A 44 -8.98 -7.19 -35.46
N LEU A 45 -7.74 -7.09 -35.94
CA LEU A 45 -7.42 -6.66 -37.30
C LEU A 45 -7.89 -7.66 -38.35
N GLY A 46 -7.78 -8.96 -38.08
CA GLY A 46 -8.31 -10.00 -38.97
C GLY A 46 -9.82 -9.89 -39.15
N ALA A 47 -10.56 -9.60 -38.07
CA ALA A 47 -12.00 -9.33 -38.14
C ALA A 47 -12.33 -8.08 -38.95
N LYS A 48 -11.59 -6.98 -38.75
CA LYS A 48 -11.74 -5.73 -39.53
C LYS A 48 -11.44 -5.94 -41.01
N TRP A 49 -10.37 -6.66 -41.32
CA TRP A 49 -9.97 -6.96 -42.69
C TRP A 49 -11.02 -7.78 -43.43
N LEU A 50 -11.67 -8.75 -42.77
CA LEU A 50 -12.76 -9.52 -43.39
C LEU A 50 -13.96 -8.66 -43.80
N THR A 51 -14.22 -7.55 -43.11
CA THR A 51 -15.33 -6.63 -43.43
C THR A 51 -14.98 -5.59 -44.49
N GLY A 52 -13.72 -5.15 -44.56
CA GLY A 52 -13.34 -3.97 -45.35
C GLY A 52 -12.00 -4.05 -46.09
N GLY A 53 -11.34 -5.20 -46.13
CA GLY A 53 -10.05 -5.38 -46.78
C GLY A 53 -10.10 -5.15 -48.28
N THR A 54 -9.09 -4.49 -48.84
CA THR A 54 -9.01 -4.17 -50.28
C THR A 54 -8.51 -5.36 -51.10
N GLY A 55 -7.70 -6.24 -50.49
CA GLY A 55 -7.04 -7.35 -51.18
C GLY A 55 -5.73 -6.98 -51.85
N GLU A 56 -5.38 -5.69 -51.86
CA GLU A 56 -4.13 -5.22 -52.43
C GLU A 56 -2.92 -5.86 -51.70
N PRO A 57 -1.81 -6.14 -52.42
CA PRO A 57 -0.60 -6.67 -51.80
C PRO A 57 -0.10 -5.83 -50.62
N GLY A 58 -0.29 -4.51 -50.69
CA GLY A 58 0.11 -3.54 -49.67
C GLY A 58 -0.99 -3.10 -48.70
N ASP A 59 -2.11 -3.85 -48.59
CA ASP A 59 -3.16 -3.54 -47.61
C ASP A 59 -2.56 -3.45 -46.18
N GLU A 60 -2.61 -2.25 -45.61
CA GLU A 60 -2.00 -1.94 -44.31
C GLU A 60 -2.62 -2.77 -43.18
N THR A 61 -3.93 -3.03 -43.24
CA THR A 61 -4.63 -3.81 -42.21
C THR A 61 -4.18 -5.26 -42.23
N TRP A 62 -4.07 -5.85 -43.43
CA TRP A 62 -3.57 -7.22 -43.60
C TRP A 62 -2.10 -7.34 -43.15
N THR A 63 -1.26 -6.43 -43.62
CA THR A 63 0.18 -6.42 -43.29
C THR A 63 0.39 -6.30 -41.78
N THR A 64 -0.27 -5.32 -41.14
CA THR A 64 -0.22 -5.13 -39.69
C THR A 64 -0.73 -6.35 -38.94
N MET A 65 -1.84 -6.98 -39.39
CA MET A 65 -2.35 -8.21 -38.78
C MET A 65 -1.31 -9.34 -38.82
N THR A 66 -0.68 -9.56 -39.98
CA THR A 66 0.32 -10.63 -40.14
C THR A 66 1.59 -10.36 -39.33
N ASP A 67 2.04 -9.11 -39.23
CA ASP A 67 3.19 -8.73 -38.40
C ASP A 67 2.88 -8.97 -36.92
N ARG A 68 1.73 -8.52 -36.43
CA ARG A 68 1.28 -8.78 -35.04
C ARG A 68 1.17 -10.27 -34.76
N GLN A 69 0.62 -11.05 -35.69
CA GLN A 69 0.54 -12.50 -35.57
C GLN A 69 1.93 -13.15 -35.45
N GLN A 70 2.90 -12.71 -36.26
CA GLN A 70 4.26 -13.22 -36.22
C GLN A 70 4.99 -12.83 -34.93
N ARG A 71 4.82 -11.58 -34.44
CA ARG A 71 5.38 -11.13 -33.16
C ARG A 71 4.83 -11.96 -32.00
N SER A 72 3.55 -12.30 -32.02
CA SER A 72 2.95 -13.19 -31.02
C SER A 72 3.61 -14.58 -31.02
N PHE A 73 3.87 -15.15 -32.21
CA PHE A 73 4.56 -16.44 -32.32
C PHE A 73 5.99 -16.41 -31.77
N VAL A 74 6.74 -15.34 -32.09
CA VAL A 74 8.11 -15.16 -31.60
C VAL A 74 8.12 -15.03 -30.07
N ALA A 75 7.24 -14.20 -29.52
CA ALA A 75 7.13 -14.01 -28.07
C ALA A 75 6.75 -15.31 -27.33
N ALA A 76 5.81 -16.09 -27.86
CA ALA A 76 5.46 -17.39 -27.28
C ALA A 76 6.64 -18.38 -27.28
N ARG A 77 7.45 -18.41 -28.35
CA ARG A 77 8.66 -19.26 -28.41
C ARG A 77 9.75 -18.76 -27.44
N ALA A 78 9.93 -17.44 -27.32
CA ALA A 78 10.85 -16.84 -26.36
C ALA A 78 10.45 -17.17 -24.92
N MET A 79 9.15 -17.08 -24.60
CA MET A 79 8.58 -17.51 -23.32
C MET A 79 8.88 -18.99 -23.04
N GLN A 80 8.74 -19.86 -24.03
CA GLN A 80 9.03 -21.30 -23.89
C GLN A 80 10.51 -21.52 -23.52
N HIS A 81 11.41 -20.79 -24.18
CA HIS A 81 12.83 -20.82 -23.86
C HIS A 81 13.10 -20.36 -22.41
N HIS A 82 12.51 -19.24 -21.99
CA HIS A 82 12.65 -18.73 -20.63
C HIS A 82 12.14 -19.72 -19.58
N LEU A 83 10.97 -20.32 -19.78
CA LEU A 83 10.41 -21.32 -18.85
C LEU A 83 11.29 -22.57 -18.76
N ARG A 84 11.87 -23.02 -19.88
CA ARG A 84 12.80 -24.15 -19.89
C ARG A 84 14.06 -23.84 -19.09
N VAL A 85 14.74 -22.71 -19.38
CA VAL A 85 15.94 -22.29 -18.65
C VAL A 85 15.65 -22.13 -17.16
N LEU A 86 14.49 -21.57 -16.84
CA LEU A 86 14.02 -21.40 -15.47
C LEU A 86 13.83 -22.75 -14.76
N SER A 87 13.14 -23.70 -15.39
CA SER A 87 12.93 -25.05 -14.88
C SER A 87 14.25 -25.82 -14.68
N GLU A 88 15.18 -25.71 -15.62
CA GLU A 88 16.52 -26.31 -15.53
C GLU A 88 17.31 -25.75 -14.34
N LYS A 89 17.27 -24.43 -14.12
CA LYS A 89 17.92 -23.79 -12.95
C LYS A 89 17.33 -24.28 -11.63
N TYR A 90 16.00 -24.40 -11.53
CA TYR A 90 15.38 -24.91 -10.30
C TYR A 90 15.68 -26.38 -10.05
N THR A 91 15.72 -27.16 -11.13
CA THR A 91 16.07 -28.58 -11.04
C THR A 91 17.51 -28.76 -10.56
N ARG A 92 18.45 -27.99 -11.11
CA ARG A 92 19.86 -28.01 -10.73
C ARG A 92 20.08 -27.63 -9.25
N ASN A 93 19.26 -26.73 -8.72
CA ASN A 93 19.39 -26.23 -7.35
C ASN A 93 18.54 -27.01 -6.33
N ASN A 94 17.90 -28.13 -6.71
CA ASN A 94 17.00 -28.91 -5.85
C ASN A 94 15.88 -28.08 -5.20
N MET A 95 15.38 -27.04 -5.88
CA MET A 95 14.33 -26.15 -5.38
C MET A 95 12.92 -26.53 -5.85
N GLN A 96 12.74 -27.68 -6.51
CA GLN A 96 11.45 -28.09 -7.09
C GLN A 96 10.30 -28.12 -6.05
N PRO A 97 10.48 -28.61 -4.81
CA PRO A 97 9.40 -28.65 -3.82
C PRO A 97 8.95 -27.26 -3.36
N ASP A 98 9.89 -26.32 -3.29
CA ASP A 98 9.68 -24.95 -2.79
C ASP A 98 9.14 -24.02 -3.88
N PHE A 99 9.31 -24.39 -5.15
CA PHE A 99 9.25 -23.43 -6.25
C PHE A 99 8.08 -23.64 -7.22
N MET A 100 6.98 -24.24 -6.76
CA MET A 100 5.76 -24.38 -7.57
C MET A 100 5.98 -25.08 -8.92
N ALA A 101 6.86 -26.08 -8.96
CA ALA A 101 7.19 -26.79 -10.20
C ALA A 101 5.94 -27.31 -10.94
N GLY A 102 4.90 -27.70 -10.21
CA GLY A 102 3.60 -28.08 -10.77
C GLY A 102 2.92 -26.97 -11.58
N ARG A 103 2.93 -25.72 -11.10
CA ARG A 103 2.39 -24.56 -11.85
C ARG A 103 3.21 -24.28 -13.10
N LEU A 104 4.54 -24.35 -13.00
CA LEU A 104 5.41 -24.15 -14.16
C LEU A 104 5.19 -25.24 -15.23
N ALA A 105 4.98 -26.49 -14.83
CA ALA A 105 4.65 -27.58 -15.74
C ALA A 105 3.32 -27.32 -16.46
N VAL A 106 2.26 -26.91 -15.74
CA VAL A 106 0.97 -26.56 -16.36
C VAL A 106 1.10 -25.38 -17.32
N ILE A 107 1.89 -24.35 -16.97
CA ILE A 107 2.15 -23.21 -17.86
C ILE A 107 2.89 -23.68 -19.13
N ALA A 108 3.88 -24.56 -18.98
CA ALA A 108 4.62 -25.12 -20.12
C ALA A 108 3.73 -25.98 -21.02
N ASP A 109 2.82 -26.77 -20.44
CA ASP A 109 1.86 -27.58 -21.18
C ASP A 109 0.87 -26.72 -21.96
N LEU A 110 0.31 -25.67 -21.34
CA LEU A 110 -0.58 -24.71 -22.00
C LEU A 110 0.13 -23.99 -23.16
N LEU A 111 1.40 -23.61 -22.97
CA LEU A 111 2.20 -22.97 -23.99
C LEU A 111 2.51 -23.93 -25.16
N ASN A 112 2.84 -25.18 -24.85
CA ASN A 112 3.05 -26.21 -25.87
C ASN A 112 1.77 -26.46 -26.68
N GLN A 113 0.61 -26.57 -26.01
CA GLN A 113 -0.69 -26.71 -26.68
C GLN A 113 -0.98 -25.51 -27.59
N LEU A 114 -0.78 -24.28 -27.10
CA LEU A 114 -0.93 -23.05 -27.88
C LEU A 114 -0.11 -23.08 -29.17
N VAL A 115 1.18 -23.39 -29.05
CA VAL A 115 2.12 -23.38 -30.19
C VAL A 115 1.81 -24.50 -31.19
N THR A 116 1.58 -25.72 -30.70
CA THR A 116 1.39 -26.90 -31.56
C THR A 116 0.02 -26.95 -32.21
N THR A 117 -1.03 -26.50 -31.50
CA THR A 117 -2.43 -26.65 -31.94
C THR A 117 -2.93 -25.42 -32.67
N HIS A 118 -2.70 -24.21 -32.14
CA HIS A 118 -3.28 -23.00 -32.71
C HIS A 118 -2.29 -22.25 -33.61
N HIS A 119 -1.08 -21.98 -33.14
CA HIS A 119 -0.10 -21.21 -33.93
C HIS A 119 0.25 -21.91 -35.25
N LEU A 120 0.48 -23.23 -35.22
CA LEU A 120 0.79 -24.00 -36.43
C LEU A 120 -0.32 -23.88 -37.50
N LYS A 121 -1.59 -23.92 -37.09
CA LYS A 121 -2.74 -23.85 -37.99
C LYS A 121 -2.91 -22.46 -38.58
N ILE A 122 -2.75 -21.42 -37.76
CA ILE A 122 -2.75 -20.03 -38.21
C ILE A 122 -1.60 -19.80 -39.20
N GLU A 123 -0.40 -20.29 -38.89
CA GLU A 123 0.76 -20.17 -39.77
C GLU A 123 0.55 -20.86 -41.13
N GLN A 124 -0.02 -22.07 -41.13
CA GLN A 124 -0.37 -22.78 -42.36
C GLN A 124 -1.41 -22.01 -43.19
N ALA A 125 -2.43 -21.44 -42.55
CA ALA A 125 -3.42 -20.61 -43.22
C ALA A 125 -2.81 -19.34 -43.83
N LEU A 126 -1.96 -18.62 -43.08
CA LEU A 126 -1.26 -17.45 -43.57
C LEU A 126 -0.30 -17.77 -44.72
N ARG A 127 0.32 -18.96 -44.75
CA ARG A 127 1.13 -19.42 -45.89
C ARG A 127 0.27 -19.70 -47.13
N ARG A 128 -0.93 -20.26 -46.96
CA ARG A 128 -1.90 -20.45 -48.07
C ARG A 128 -2.44 -19.13 -48.59
N ALA A 129 -2.53 -18.12 -47.72
CA ALA A 129 -2.98 -16.77 -48.05
C ALA A 129 -1.95 -15.93 -48.85
N ARG A 130 -0.76 -16.47 -49.13
CA ARG A 130 0.25 -15.79 -49.95
C ARG A 130 0.00 -16.08 -51.44
N PRO A 131 -0.09 -15.06 -52.30
CA PRO A 131 -0.22 -15.26 -53.74
C PRO A 131 1.02 -16.00 -54.26
N ARG A 132 0.81 -17.05 -55.07
CA ARG A 132 1.90 -17.87 -55.64
C ARG A 132 2.18 -17.52 -57.09
N THR A 133 1.16 -17.06 -57.79
CA THR A 133 1.22 -16.67 -59.20
C THR A 133 0.92 -15.19 -59.36
N SER A 134 1.27 -14.61 -60.51
CA SER A 134 0.90 -13.23 -60.86
C SER A 134 -0.62 -13.04 -60.95
N ALA A 135 -1.36 -14.08 -61.35
CA ALA A 135 -2.81 -14.07 -61.38
C ALA A 135 -3.43 -14.01 -59.96
N ASP A 136 -2.80 -14.68 -58.98
CA ASP A 136 -3.22 -14.58 -57.57
C ASP A 136 -2.93 -13.20 -56.96
N ALA A 137 -1.99 -12.45 -57.54
CA ALA A 137 -1.60 -11.12 -57.07
C ALA A 137 -2.58 -10.02 -57.50
N ASP A 138 -3.53 -10.33 -58.41
CA ASP A 138 -4.65 -9.45 -58.70
C ASP A 138 -5.45 -9.16 -57.40
N PRO A 139 -5.81 -7.89 -57.11
CA PRO A 139 -6.45 -7.54 -55.85
C PRO A 139 -7.73 -8.35 -55.54
N ALA A 140 -8.53 -8.70 -56.55
CA ALA A 140 -9.76 -9.47 -56.34
C ALA A 140 -9.45 -10.94 -56.02
N SER A 141 -8.54 -11.56 -56.78
CA SER A 141 -8.06 -12.93 -56.52
C SER A 141 -7.38 -13.04 -55.15
N CYS A 142 -6.53 -12.08 -54.82
CA CYS A 142 -5.82 -12.02 -53.54
C CYS A 142 -6.79 -11.86 -52.36
N LYS A 143 -7.84 -11.04 -52.52
CA LYS A 143 -8.90 -10.88 -51.53
C LYS A 143 -9.63 -12.19 -51.26
N GLU A 144 -10.08 -12.88 -52.30
CA GLU A 144 -10.78 -14.17 -52.14
C GLU A 144 -9.85 -15.26 -51.60
N LEU A 145 -8.58 -15.28 -52.00
CA LEU A 145 -7.59 -16.23 -51.49
C LEU A 145 -7.30 -16.02 -49.99
N ARG A 146 -7.12 -14.76 -49.55
CA ARG A 146 -6.92 -14.41 -48.13
C ARG A 146 -8.17 -14.64 -47.30
N LYS A 147 -9.35 -14.30 -47.83
CA LYS A 147 -10.66 -14.54 -47.18
C LYS A 147 -10.91 -16.04 -47.03
N GLY A 148 -10.64 -16.81 -48.09
CA GLY A 148 -10.67 -18.26 -48.08
C GLY A 148 -9.75 -18.82 -47.00
N ALA A 149 -8.49 -18.39 -46.94
CA ALA A 149 -7.56 -18.84 -45.91
C ALA A 149 -8.02 -18.53 -44.47
N LEU A 150 -8.72 -17.42 -44.23
CA LEU A 150 -9.23 -17.06 -42.91
C LEU A 150 -10.52 -17.80 -42.52
N THR A 151 -11.39 -18.10 -43.50
CA THR A 151 -12.76 -18.59 -43.26
C THR A 151 -12.94 -20.07 -43.59
N ASP A 152 -12.06 -20.66 -44.40
CA ASP A 152 -12.09 -22.07 -44.74
C ASP A 152 -11.86 -22.92 -43.49
N LYS A 153 -12.78 -23.83 -43.25
CA LYS A 153 -12.78 -24.76 -42.11
C LYS A 153 -12.02 -26.04 -42.41
N GLY A 154 -11.72 -26.32 -43.69
CA GLY A 154 -11.08 -27.56 -44.13
C GLY A 154 -11.73 -28.81 -43.51
N ALA A 155 -10.90 -29.81 -43.20
CA ALA A 155 -11.33 -31.06 -42.56
C ALA A 155 -11.55 -30.93 -41.03
N GLU A 156 -10.96 -29.93 -40.38
CA GLU A 156 -10.89 -29.83 -38.91
C GLU A 156 -12.04 -29.03 -38.28
N LYS A 157 -13.06 -28.66 -39.08
CA LYS A 157 -14.28 -27.93 -38.67
C LYS A 157 -14.05 -26.52 -38.09
N LEU A 158 -12.80 -26.13 -37.84
CA LEU A 158 -12.40 -24.82 -37.32
C LEU A 158 -11.69 -24.01 -38.41
N SER A 159 -12.09 -22.76 -38.58
CA SER A 159 -11.43 -21.83 -39.50
C SER A 159 -10.15 -21.25 -38.89
N ALA A 160 -9.26 -20.67 -39.70
CA ALA A 160 -8.08 -19.99 -39.17
C ALA A 160 -8.43 -18.83 -38.23
N ARG A 161 -9.56 -18.15 -38.48
CA ARG A 161 -10.12 -17.15 -37.56
C ARG A 161 -10.54 -17.76 -36.23
N ASP A 162 -11.15 -18.94 -36.25
CA ASP A 162 -11.51 -19.67 -35.03
C ASP A 162 -10.24 -20.05 -34.24
N HIS A 163 -9.19 -20.51 -34.93
CA HIS A 163 -7.89 -20.74 -34.30
C HIS A 163 -7.26 -19.45 -33.76
N GLN A 164 -7.39 -18.29 -34.43
CA GLN A 164 -6.93 -17.01 -33.89
C GLN A 164 -7.67 -16.66 -32.59
N LYS A 165 -9.00 -16.82 -32.55
CA LYS A 165 -9.78 -16.58 -31.33
C LYS A 165 -9.36 -17.52 -30.20
N MET A 166 -9.24 -18.82 -30.49
CA MET A 166 -8.78 -19.81 -29.52
C MET A 166 -7.36 -19.52 -29.03
N SER A 167 -6.48 -19.04 -29.92
CA SER A 167 -5.14 -18.60 -29.58
C SER A 167 -5.15 -17.42 -28.62
N VAL A 168 -6.05 -16.43 -28.81
CA VAL A 168 -6.21 -15.32 -27.85
C VAL A 168 -6.63 -15.85 -26.48
N LEU A 169 -7.65 -16.71 -26.44
CA LEU A 169 -8.18 -17.27 -25.18
C LEU A 169 -7.15 -18.15 -24.45
N ALA A 170 -6.38 -18.95 -25.21
CA ALA A 170 -5.30 -19.78 -24.67
C ALA A 170 -4.14 -18.92 -24.16
N SER A 171 -3.71 -17.90 -24.90
CA SER A 171 -2.70 -16.93 -24.43
C SER A 171 -3.19 -16.13 -23.21
N GLU A 172 -4.47 -15.79 -23.14
CA GLU A 172 -5.07 -15.11 -22.00
C GLU A 172 -5.00 -15.97 -20.73
N ARG A 173 -5.39 -17.25 -20.86
CA ARG A 173 -5.30 -18.23 -19.77
C ARG A 173 -3.86 -18.44 -19.33
N LEU A 174 -2.95 -18.58 -20.29
CA LEU A 174 -1.52 -18.71 -20.03
C LEU A 174 -0.99 -17.50 -19.24
N LEU A 175 -1.31 -16.28 -19.68
CA LEU A 175 -0.92 -15.04 -19.02
C LEU A 175 -1.44 -14.99 -17.57
N ARG A 176 -2.70 -15.36 -17.33
CA ARG A 176 -3.26 -15.42 -15.97
C ARG A 176 -2.49 -16.40 -15.07
N LYS A 177 -2.11 -17.58 -15.59
CA LYS A 177 -1.33 -18.57 -14.82
C LYS A 177 0.09 -18.10 -14.54
N VAL A 178 0.73 -17.39 -15.48
CA VAL A 178 2.05 -16.76 -15.25
C VAL A 178 1.97 -15.68 -14.18
N LEU A 179 0.94 -14.82 -14.22
CA LEU A 179 0.69 -13.82 -13.18
C LEU A 179 0.44 -14.47 -11.82
N ASP A 180 -0.36 -15.55 -11.76
CA ASP A 180 -0.59 -16.29 -10.52
C ASP A 180 0.71 -16.84 -9.93
N TRP A 181 1.53 -17.48 -10.77
CA TRP A 181 2.82 -18.01 -10.34
C TRP A 181 3.74 -16.89 -9.81
N PHE A 182 3.82 -15.77 -10.52
CA PHE A 182 4.67 -14.64 -10.13
C PHE A 182 4.22 -13.99 -8.80
N ASP A 183 2.92 -13.80 -8.63
CA ASP A 183 2.34 -13.20 -7.42
C ASP A 183 2.59 -14.07 -6.19
N LEU A 184 2.28 -15.37 -6.28
CA LEU A 184 2.52 -16.29 -5.19
C LEU A 184 4.01 -16.39 -4.86
N GLN A 185 4.88 -16.48 -5.88
CA GLN A 185 6.32 -16.54 -5.67
C GLN A 185 6.83 -15.31 -4.92
N THR A 186 6.36 -14.12 -5.30
CA THR A 186 6.77 -12.88 -4.63
C THR A 186 6.34 -12.89 -3.16
N CYS A 187 5.10 -13.28 -2.86
CA CYS A 187 4.62 -13.40 -1.48
C CYS A 187 5.39 -14.44 -0.66
N ILE A 188 5.69 -15.60 -1.23
CA ILE A 188 6.46 -16.66 -0.53
C ILE A 188 7.85 -16.16 -0.20
N ILE A 189 8.55 -15.53 -1.14
CA ILE A 189 9.93 -15.10 -0.91
C ILE A 189 9.97 -14.00 0.15
N THR A 190 9.05 -13.03 0.10
CA THR A 190 8.94 -12.01 1.15
C THR A 190 8.64 -12.63 2.51
N THR A 191 7.69 -13.57 2.57
CA THR A 191 7.31 -14.25 3.83
C THR A 191 8.46 -15.09 4.39
N LYS A 192 9.18 -15.85 3.54
CA LYS A 192 10.32 -16.68 3.93
C LYS A 192 11.49 -15.84 4.45
N LEU A 193 11.82 -14.75 3.77
CA LEU A 193 12.86 -13.83 4.21
C LEU A 193 12.50 -13.21 5.57
N MET A 194 11.25 -12.79 5.73
CA MET A 194 10.76 -12.21 6.97
C MET A 194 10.75 -13.23 8.11
N HIS A 195 10.36 -14.50 7.84
CA HIS A 195 10.45 -15.59 8.81
C HIS A 195 11.90 -15.79 9.28
N GLN A 196 12.87 -15.87 8.36
CA GLN A 196 14.29 -16.05 8.69
C GLN A 196 14.84 -14.87 9.51
N GLN A 197 14.49 -13.63 9.13
CA GLN A 197 14.89 -12.44 9.89
C GLN A 197 14.29 -12.43 11.29
N GLN A 198 13.00 -12.78 11.42
CA GLN A 198 12.34 -12.86 12.73
C GLN A 198 12.93 -13.98 13.60
N GLU A 199 13.33 -15.11 13.01
CA GLU A 199 14.00 -16.21 13.68
C GLU A 199 15.37 -15.79 14.23
N GLU A 200 16.17 -15.06 13.43
CA GLU A 200 17.45 -14.50 13.88
C GLU A 200 17.26 -13.51 15.03
N VAL A 201 16.30 -12.58 14.89
CA VAL A 201 15.99 -11.59 15.93
C VAL A 201 15.51 -12.27 17.20
N LEU A 202 14.67 -13.32 17.11
CA LEU A 202 14.22 -14.11 18.25
C LEU A 202 15.39 -14.81 18.95
N GLY A 203 16.29 -15.44 18.19
CA GLY A 203 17.47 -16.10 18.74
C GLY A 203 18.37 -15.14 19.52
N ARG A 204 18.63 -13.95 18.96
CA ARG A 204 19.38 -12.89 19.66
C ARG A 204 18.64 -12.38 20.89
N THR A 205 17.33 -12.15 20.79
CA THR A 205 16.48 -11.71 21.90
C THR A 205 16.57 -12.70 23.07
N GLN A 206 16.53 -14.01 22.81
CA GLN A 206 16.67 -15.05 23.82
C GLN A 206 18.05 -15.05 24.49
N GLY A 207 19.13 -14.84 23.71
CA GLY A 207 20.50 -14.76 24.22
C GLY A 207 20.74 -13.60 25.18
N ILE A 208 20.19 -12.42 24.88
CA ILE A 208 20.35 -11.23 25.71
C ILE A 208 19.34 -11.18 26.88
N ALA A 209 18.16 -11.78 26.73
CA ALA A 209 17.07 -11.65 27.69
C ALA A 209 17.48 -12.09 29.10
N GLY A 210 18.21 -13.19 29.24
CA GLY A 210 18.68 -13.66 30.54
C GLY A 210 19.69 -12.72 31.22
N GLN A 211 20.49 -12.01 30.42
CA GLN A 211 21.60 -11.18 30.92
C GLN A 211 21.16 -9.80 31.41
N TYR A 212 20.04 -9.30 30.88
CA TYR A 212 19.57 -7.93 31.11
C TYR A 212 18.38 -7.85 32.07
N ILE A 213 17.85 -8.98 32.54
CA ILE A 213 16.77 -9.01 33.55
C ILE A 213 17.21 -8.23 34.80
N GLY A 214 16.38 -7.24 35.19
CA GLY A 214 16.57 -6.45 36.40
C GLY A 214 17.59 -5.31 36.29
N LYS A 215 18.28 -5.15 35.15
CA LYS A 215 19.21 -4.04 34.93
C LYS A 215 18.50 -2.85 34.30
N SER A 216 18.75 -1.64 34.80
CA SER A 216 18.37 -0.43 34.08
C SER A 216 19.17 -0.31 32.79
N ILE A 217 18.66 0.40 31.79
CA ILE A 217 19.43 0.67 30.55
C ILE A 217 20.76 1.39 30.86
N LEU A 218 20.78 2.17 31.94
CA LEU A 218 21.97 2.89 32.43
C LEU A 218 23.00 1.97 33.11
N ASP A 219 22.60 0.77 33.52
CA ASP A 219 23.48 -0.22 34.16
C ASP A 219 24.10 -1.17 33.13
N LEU A 220 23.70 -1.07 31.86
CA LEU A 220 24.26 -1.83 30.76
C LEU A 220 25.57 -1.19 30.31
N THR A 221 26.56 -2.01 29.95
CA THR A 221 27.78 -1.51 29.31
C THR A 221 27.45 -0.90 27.95
N ASP A 222 28.28 0.02 27.46
CA ASP A 222 28.07 0.67 26.16
C ASP A 222 27.87 -0.37 25.03
N ARG A 223 28.64 -1.46 25.08
CA ARG A 223 28.51 -2.59 24.13
C ARG A 223 27.14 -3.27 24.23
N GLN A 224 26.61 -3.48 25.43
CA GLN A 224 25.28 -4.09 25.63
C GLN A 224 24.17 -3.14 25.17
N GLN A 225 24.31 -1.84 25.40
CA GLN A 225 23.38 -0.83 24.89
C GLN A 225 23.38 -0.81 23.36
N GLU A 226 24.55 -0.83 22.72
CA GLU A 226 24.68 -0.88 21.27
C GLU A 226 24.07 -2.15 20.66
N GLU A 227 24.28 -3.31 21.31
CA GLU A 227 23.67 -4.58 20.92
C GLU A 227 22.13 -4.52 20.99
N LEU A 228 21.59 -3.96 22.09
CA LEU A 228 20.15 -3.79 22.27
C LEU A 228 19.54 -2.82 21.24
N ILE A 229 20.21 -1.70 20.95
CA ILE A 229 19.78 -0.73 19.93
C ILE A 229 19.78 -1.39 18.55
N THR A 230 20.82 -2.16 18.23
CA THR A 230 20.94 -2.88 16.96
C THR A 230 19.82 -3.90 16.81
N LEU A 231 19.54 -4.68 17.85
CA LEU A 231 18.43 -5.62 17.87
C LEU A 231 17.08 -4.93 17.70
N GLY A 232 16.86 -3.79 18.37
CA GLY A 232 15.64 -2.98 18.21
C GLY A 232 15.45 -2.48 16.77
N LYS A 233 16.53 -2.04 16.10
CA LYS A 233 16.49 -1.65 14.68
C LYS A 233 16.15 -2.83 13.77
N GLN A 234 16.72 -4.01 14.02
CA GLN A 234 16.40 -5.23 13.27
C GLN A 234 14.93 -5.62 13.45
N GLN A 235 14.41 -5.62 14.68
CA GLN A 235 13.01 -5.92 14.95
C GLN A 235 12.06 -4.91 14.29
N LYS A 236 12.43 -3.61 14.25
CA LYS A 236 11.67 -2.58 13.52
C LYS A 236 11.64 -2.85 12.03
N ALA A 237 12.76 -3.24 11.42
CA ALA A 237 12.81 -3.57 10.00
C ALA A 237 11.90 -4.77 9.65
N VAL A 238 11.81 -5.77 10.53
CA VAL A 238 10.87 -6.90 10.36
C VAL A 238 9.43 -6.42 10.44
N PHE A 239 9.09 -5.55 11.41
CA PHE A 239 7.76 -4.95 11.54
C PHE A 239 7.36 -4.12 10.29
N ASP A 240 8.27 -3.28 9.78
CA ASP A 240 8.03 -2.47 8.59
C ASP A 240 7.84 -3.35 7.34
N THR A 241 8.60 -4.45 7.24
CA THR A 241 8.47 -5.45 6.16
C THR A 241 7.14 -6.17 6.22
N GLU A 242 6.67 -6.54 7.42
CA GLU A 242 5.38 -7.19 7.61
C GLU A 242 4.22 -6.26 7.23
N THR A 243 4.30 -4.99 7.61
CA THR A 243 3.34 -3.96 7.19
C THR A 243 3.32 -3.82 5.66
N GLY A 244 4.48 -3.91 5.02
CA GLY A 244 4.61 -3.95 3.56
C GLY A 244 3.96 -5.19 2.94
N LEU A 245 4.13 -6.36 3.57
CA LEU A 245 3.52 -7.62 3.12
C LEU A 245 1.99 -7.57 3.21
N GLU A 246 1.40 -7.04 4.27
CA GLU A 246 -0.06 -6.87 4.37
C GLU A 246 -0.61 -6.02 3.22
N ARG A 247 0.03 -4.88 2.93
CA ARG A 247 -0.35 -4.01 1.81
C ARG A 247 -0.22 -4.72 0.47
N GLN A 248 0.86 -5.47 0.29
CA GLN A 248 1.10 -6.26 -0.91
C GLN A 248 0.02 -7.33 -1.10
N LEU A 249 -0.34 -8.07 -0.05
CA LEU A 249 -1.41 -9.07 -0.09
C LEU A 249 -2.75 -8.43 -0.46
N SER A 250 -3.10 -7.29 0.16
CA SER A 250 -4.31 -6.53 -0.17
C SER A 250 -4.36 -6.15 -1.64
N PHE A 251 -3.29 -5.55 -2.15
CA PHE A 251 -3.18 -5.16 -3.55
C PHE A 251 -3.30 -6.36 -4.51
N LEU A 252 -2.67 -7.49 -4.18
CA LEU A 252 -2.72 -8.68 -5.01
C LEU A 252 -4.11 -9.34 -4.99
N MET A 253 -4.84 -9.28 -3.87
CA MET A 253 -6.22 -9.73 -3.80
C MET A 253 -7.13 -8.89 -4.71
N GLU A 254 -7.06 -7.56 -4.63
CA GLU A 254 -7.83 -6.66 -5.50
C GLU A 254 -7.52 -6.91 -6.98
N ARG A 255 -6.23 -7.07 -7.30
CA ARG A 255 -5.79 -7.39 -8.66
C ARG A 255 -6.30 -8.76 -9.13
N ALA A 256 -6.30 -9.76 -8.26
CA ALA A 256 -6.85 -11.08 -8.57
C ALA A 256 -8.36 -11.00 -8.81
N ASP A 257 -9.09 -10.18 -8.06
CA ASP A 257 -10.52 -9.95 -8.23
C ASP A 257 -10.87 -9.29 -9.56
N LEU A 258 -10.17 -8.21 -9.92
CA LEU A 258 -10.33 -7.55 -11.22
C LEU A 258 -10.07 -8.49 -12.40
N GLN A 259 -9.10 -9.38 -12.25
CA GLN A 259 -8.72 -10.36 -13.27
C GLN A 259 -9.50 -11.68 -13.18
N ARG A 260 -10.44 -11.80 -12.25
CA ARG A 260 -11.23 -13.02 -11.98
C ARG A 260 -10.35 -14.25 -11.75
N ARG A 261 -9.22 -14.10 -11.04
CA ARG A 261 -8.25 -15.17 -10.72
C ARG A 261 -8.56 -15.77 -9.33
N ARG A 262 -9.62 -16.58 -9.26
CA ARG A 262 -10.06 -17.21 -7.98
C ARG A 262 -9.00 -18.14 -7.38
N SER A 263 -8.27 -18.87 -8.24
CA SER A 263 -7.23 -19.83 -7.86
C SER A 263 -6.09 -19.26 -7.00
N ILE A 264 -5.87 -17.95 -7.03
CA ILE A 264 -4.87 -17.26 -6.20
C ILE A 264 -5.48 -16.39 -5.12
N ARG A 265 -6.67 -15.82 -5.37
CA ARG A 265 -7.35 -14.94 -4.43
C ARG A 265 -7.56 -15.62 -3.07
N ASP A 266 -8.09 -16.83 -3.06
CA ASP A 266 -8.45 -17.52 -1.82
C ASP A 266 -7.21 -17.85 -0.97
N PRO A 267 -6.09 -18.37 -1.53
CA PRO A 267 -4.83 -18.47 -0.81
C PRO A 267 -4.27 -17.16 -0.25
N LEU A 268 -4.32 -16.07 -1.02
CA LEU A 268 -3.84 -14.76 -0.57
C LEU A 268 -4.70 -14.22 0.57
N MET A 269 -6.02 -14.39 0.48
CA MET A 269 -6.96 -14.01 1.54
C MET A 269 -6.77 -14.84 2.79
N ALA A 270 -6.52 -16.15 2.67
CA ALA A 270 -6.21 -17.01 3.80
C ALA A 270 -4.90 -16.57 4.48
N ALA A 271 -3.84 -16.29 3.70
CA ALA A 271 -2.58 -15.77 4.20
C ALA A 271 -2.76 -14.44 4.97
N PHE A 272 -3.47 -13.49 4.37
CA PHE A 272 -3.78 -12.20 4.98
C PHE A 272 -4.58 -12.35 6.27
N SER A 273 -5.60 -13.22 6.26
CA SER A 273 -6.45 -13.50 7.42
C SER A 273 -5.65 -14.11 8.56
N VAL A 274 -4.69 -15.01 8.29
CA VAL A 274 -3.82 -15.58 9.32
C VAL A 274 -2.96 -14.51 9.99
N LEU A 275 -2.33 -13.61 9.21
CA LEU A 275 -1.51 -12.52 9.76
C LEU A 275 -2.34 -11.60 10.68
N ARG A 276 -3.53 -11.20 10.21
CA ARG A 276 -4.47 -10.34 10.94
C ARG A 276 -5.02 -11.00 12.19
N ASN A 277 -5.54 -12.23 12.07
CA ASN A 277 -6.16 -12.95 13.19
C ASN A 277 -5.14 -13.29 14.29
N LYS A 278 -3.88 -13.55 13.92
CA LYS A 278 -2.79 -13.77 14.87
C LYS A 278 -2.13 -12.47 15.35
N ARG A 279 -2.62 -11.31 14.92
CA ARG A 279 -2.13 -9.98 15.28
C ARG A 279 -0.60 -9.87 15.12
N VAL A 280 -0.08 -10.40 14.02
CA VAL A 280 1.37 -10.49 13.77
C VAL A 280 2.00 -9.08 13.79
N ASN A 281 1.40 -8.13 13.06
CA ASN A 281 1.82 -6.72 13.08
C ASN A 281 1.91 -6.13 14.49
N ASP A 282 0.85 -6.28 15.30
CA ASP A 282 0.82 -5.75 16.68
C ASP A 282 1.87 -6.40 17.57
N ASN A 283 2.08 -7.71 17.44
CA ASN A 283 3.08 -8.48 18.18
C ASN A 283 4.50 -8.01 17.83
N LEU A 284 4.80 -7.80 16.56
CA LEU A 284 6.10 -7.29 16.10
C LEU A 284 6.32 -5.84 16.52
N LYS A 285 5.29 -5.00 16.46
CA LYS A 285 5.33 -3.61 16.95
C LYS A 285 5.62 -3.56 18.45
N LYS A 286 4.91 -4.39 19.23
CA LYS A 286 5.13 -4.50 20.68
C LYS A 286 6.54 -5.01 20.97
N ALA A 287 7.05 -5.97 20.19
CA ALA A 287 8.41 -6.48 20.31
C ALA A 287 9.45 -5.40 20.14
N TYR A 288 9.32 -4.60 19.08
CA TYR A 288 10.18 -3.45 18.85
C TYR A 288 10.19 -2.49 20.05
N LEU A 289 9.02 -2.09 20.55
CA LEU A 289 8.91 -1.16 21.69
C LEU A 289 9.51 -1.74 22.98
N MET A 290 9.28 -3.02 23.26
CA MET A 290 9.79 -3.67 24.46
C MET A 290 11.31 -3.88 24.41
N ILE A 291 11.86 -4.24 23.25
CA ILE A 291 13.32 -4.32 23.07
C ILE A 291 13.95 -2.95 23.23
N ALA A 292 13.37 -1.89 22.65
CA ALA A 292 13.85 -0.52 22.80
C ALA A 292 13.82 -0.03 24.27
N ASN A 293 12.90 -0.55 25.07
CA ASN A 293 12.76 -0.23 26.49
C ASN A 293 13.53 -1.18 27.44
N ASN A 294 14.49 -1.96 26.92
CA ASN A 294 15.25 -2.96 27.69
C ASN A 294 14.37 -4.00 28.41
N GLN A 295 13.31 -4.46 27.76
CA GLN A 295 12.43 -5.53 28.25
C GLN A 295 12.36 -6.74 27.28
N PRO A 296 13.50 -7.26 26.77
CA PRO A 296 13.50 -8.35 25.80
C PRO A 296 12.88 -9.66 26.31
N SER A 297 12.97 -9.94 27.61
CA SER A 297 12.41 -11.17 28.20
C SER A 297 10.88 -11.24 28.13
N GLN A 298 10.20 -10.09 28.20
CA GLN A 298 8.73 -10.02 28.21
C GLN A 298 8.10 -10.24 26.84
N ILE A 299 8.91 -10.26 25.76
CA ILE A 299 8.40 -10.34 24.39
C ILE A 299 8.75 -11.63 23.63
N ILE A 300 9.48 -12.56 24.26
CA ILE A 300 9.87 -13.82 23.61
C ILE A 300 8.65 -14.60 23.12
N GLN A 301 7.55 -14.60 23.88
CA GLN A 301 6.35 -15.33 23.48
C GLN A 301 5.68 -14.72 22.25
N GLN A 302 5.51 -13.40 22.19
CA GLN A 302 4.87 -12.75 21.03
C GLN A 302 5.74 -12.87 19.77
N GLN A 303 7.07 -12.87 19.91
CA GLN A 303 7.97 -13.16 18.79
C GLN A 303 7.83 -14.61 18.30
N LYS A 304 7.68 -15.59 19.21
CA LYS A 304 7.40 -16.99 18.85
C LYS A 304 6.04 -17.14 18.15
N ASP A 305 5.01 -16.48 18.67
CA ASP A 305 3.67 -16.51 18.08
C ASP A 305 3.66 -15.90 16.67
N ALA A 306 4.36 -14.77 16.49
CA ALA A 306 4.57 -14.15 15.18
C ALA A 306 5.31 -15.11 14.23
N LEU A 307 6.42 -15.72 14.68
CA LEU A 307 7.20 -16.66 13.86
C LEU A 307 6.36 -17.88 13.43
N ALA A 308 5.56 -18.45 14.34
CA ALA A 308 4.66 -19.56 14.04
C ALA A 308 3.58 -19.16 13.00
N ALA A 309 3.00 -17.96 13.12
CA ALA A 309 2.04 -17.45 12.15
C ALA A 309 2.68 -17.26 10.76
N LEU A 310 3.90 -16.70 10.69
CA LEU A 310 4.65 -16.57 9.45
C LEU A 310 4.92 -17.93 8.80
N LYS A 311 5.23 -18.96 9.61
CA LYS A 311 5.46 -20.31 9.11
C LYS A 311 4.21 -20.94 8.52
N VAL A 312 3.05 -20.73 9.15
CA VAL A 312 1.74 -21.17 8.63
C VAL A 312 1.44 -20.50 7.29
N VAL A 313 1.67 -19.18 7.19
CA VAL A 313 1.48 -18.43 5.93
C VAL A 313 2.42 -18.92 4.83
N GLU A 314 3.71 -19.08 5.12
CA GLU A 314 4.69 -19.64 4.18
C GLU A 314 4.23 -21.00 3.64
N THR A 315 3.87 -21.92 4.55
CA THR A 315 3.44 -23.28 4.20
C THR A 315 2.15 -23.27 3.38
N GLY A 316 1.18 -22.45 3.77
CA GLY A 316 -0.09 -22.30 3.04
C GLY A 316 0.11 -21.78 1.62
N LEU A 317 0.98 -20.79 1.44
CA LEU A 317 1.32 -20.26 0.11
C LEU A 317 2.09 -21.29 -0.75
N ILE A 318 2.98 -22.10 -0.16
CA ILE A 318 3.65 -23.20 -0.87
C ILE A 318 2.64 -24.25 -1.33
N VAL A 319 1.70 -24.64 -0.47
CA VAL A 319 0.63 -25.59 -0.81
C VAL A 319 -0.25 -25.03 -1.94
N ALA A 320 -0.63 -23.76 -1.87
CA ALA A 320 -1.34 -23.09 -2.95
C ALA A 320 -0.53 -23.05 -4.26
N GLY A 321 0.78 -22.89 -4.15
CA GLY A 321 1.72 -22.99 -5.27
C GLY A 321 1.75 -24.37 -5.94
N ARG A 322 1.51 -25.45 -5.18
CA ARG A 322 1.45 -26.83 -5.71
C ARG A 322 0.07 -27.16 -6.29
N ASN A 323 -0.99 -26.62 -5.70
CA ASN A 323 -2.36 -26.87 -6.14
C ASN A 323 -2.69 -26.00 -7.35
N VAL A 324 -2.77 -26.62 -8.53
CA VAL A 324 -3.21 -25.95 -9.76
C VAL A 324 -4.62 -26.37 -10.07
N GLU A 325 -5.56 -25.43 -9.98
CA GLU A 325 -6.92 -25.67 -10.41
C GLU A 325 -6.95 -25.92 -11.93
N LYS A 326 -7.62 -27.01 -12.33
CA LYS A 326 -7.83 -27.34 -13.73
C LYS A 326 -8.80 -26.34 -14.33
N ASP A 327 -8.36 -25.63 -15.35
CA ASP A 327 -9.23 -24.69 -16.04
C ASP A 327 -10.29 -25.44 -16.85
N PRO A 328 -11.51 -24.90 -16.99
CA PRO A 328 -12.53 -25.48 -17.86
C PRO A 328 -12.03 -25.53 -19.31
N PRO A 329 -12.51 -26.46 -20.16
CA PRO A 329 -12.13 -26.48 -21.57
C PRO A 329 -12.44 -25.13 -22.25
N LEU A 330 -11.59 -24.72 -23.18
CA LEU A 330 -11.80 -23.51 -23.97
C LEU A 330 -12.88 -23.76 -25.03
N ASP A 331 -13.78 -22.79 -25.17
CA ASP A 331 -14.85 -22.83 -26.18
C ASP A 331 -14.85 -21.53 -26.99
N LEU A 332 -15.21 -21.62 -28.28
CA LEU A 332 -15.40 -20.49 -29.17
C LEU A 332 -16.51 -19.55 -28.69
N ALA A 333 -17.46 -20.01 -27.87
CA ALA A 333 -18.48 -19.15 -27.28
C ALA A 333 -17.93 -18.20 -26.21
N MET A 334 -16.74 -18.47 -25.66
CA MET A 334 -16.14 -17.63 -24.62
C MET A 334 -15.83 -16.21 -25.15
N ALA A 335 -16.06 -15.22 -24.28
CA ALA A 335 -15.72 -13.83 -24.53
C ALA A 335 -14.22 -13.61 -24.34
N VAL A 336 -13.63 -12.82 -25.23
CA VAL A 336 -12.22 -12.39 -25.14
C VAL A 336 -12.12 -11.22 -24.17
N ALA A 337 -11.19 -11.26 -23.22
CA ALA A 337 -11.01 -10.15 -22.29
C ALA A 337 -10.40 -8.92 -22.99
N GLY A 338 -10.85 -7.73 -22.59
CA GLY A 338 -10.25 -6.47 -23.05
C GLY A 338 -8.91 -6.15 -22.38
N ARG A 339 -8.11 -5.27 -23.01
CA ARG A 339 -6.81 -4.79 -22.49
C ARG A 339 -6.86 -4.22 -21.07
N SER A 340 -7.98 -3.60 -20.69
CA SER A 340 -8.17 -3.04 -19.36
C SER A 340 -8.13 -4.07 -18.23
N VAL A 341 -8.43 -5.34 -18.50
CA VAL A 341 -8.43 -6.40 -17.47
C VAL A 341 -7.01 -6.66 -16.94
N PHE A 342 -5.98 -6.50 -17.77
CA PHE A 342 -4.58 -6.75 -17.39
C PHE A 342 -3.81 -5.50 -17.00
N GLN A 343 -4.43 -4.32 -17.05
CA GLN A 343 -3.83 -3.12 -16.51
C GLN A 343 -3.82 -3.20 -14.97
N PRO A 344 -2.76 -2.71 -14.31
CA PRO A 344 -2.76 -2.62 -12.86
C PRO A 344 -3.95 -1.77 -12.41
N PRO A 345 -4.59 -2.11 -11.26
CA PRO A 345 -5.63 -1.26 -10.71
C PRO A 345 -5.05 0.15 -10.60
N LYS A 346 -5.76 1.13 -11.17
CA LYS A 346 -5.41 2.53 -10.93
C LYS A 346 -5.40 2.68 -9.41
N PRO A 347 -4.29 3.18 -8.81
CA PRO A 347 -4.26 3.40 -7.38
C PRO A 347 -5.47 4.26 -7.08
N THR A 348 -6.43 3.68 -6.34
CA THR A 348 -7.62 4.42 -6.00
C THR A 348 -7.10 5.51 -5.07
N PRO A 349 -7.11 6.79 -5.49
CA PRO A 349 -6.61 7.85 -4.62
C PRO A 349 -7.37 7.68 -3.32
N ALA A 350 -6.63 7.49 -2.22
CA ALA A 350 -7.19 7.09 -0.92
C ALA A 350 -8.42 7.94 -0.67
N THR A 351 -9.59 7.38 -0.96
CA THR A 351 -10.78 8.19 -1.07
C THR A 351 -11.13 8.45 0.36
N ALA A 352 -11.00 9.71 0.79
CA ALA A 352 -11.44 10.12 2.11
C ALA A 352 -12.82 9.49 2.34
N PRO A 353 -13.02 8.77 3.46
CA PRO A 353 -14.17 7.90 3.65
C PRO A 353 -15.43 8.71 3.39
N THR A 354 -16.08 8.41 2.28
CA THR A 354 -17.27 9.10 1.82
C THR A 354 -18.42 8.55 2.64
N THR A 355 -18.91 9.36 3.57
CA THR A 355 -20.16 9.11 4.29
C THR A 355 -21.33 9.19 3.31
N GLY A 356 -21.71 8.03 2.76
CA GLY A 356 -22.83 7.84 1.86
C GLY A 356 -23.76 6.75 2.36
N VAL A 357 -24.97 7.17 2.76
CA VAL A 357 -26.04 6.44 3.42
C VAL A 357 -26.69 5.36 2.54
N GLY A 358 -27.00 4.20 3.14
CA GLY A 358 -28.04 3.30 2.64
C GLY A 358 -27.93 1.85 3.10
N GLU A 359 -28.31 1.54 4.36
CA GLU A 359 -29.20 0.40 4.71
C GLU A 359 -29.41 0.24 6.23
N THR A 360 -30.69 0.19 6.59
CA THR A 360 -31.36 -0.35 7.80
C THR A 360 -30.84 -0.03 9.22
N VAL A 361 -31.68 0.76 9.89
CA VAL A 361 -31.76 1.17 11.29
C VAL A 361 -31.46 0.07 12.33
N VAL A 362 -30.43 0.28 13.16
CA VAL A 362 -30.42 -0.10 14.59
C VAL A 362 -29.56 0.92 15.38
N GLY A 363 -30.19 1.59 16.35
CA GLY A 363 -29.57 2.25 17.53
C GLY A 363 -28.63 3.45 17.28
N VAL A 364 -29.17 4.67 17.34
CA VAL A 364 -28.37 5.91 17.36
C VAL A 364 -27.78 6.15 18.75
N ASP A 365 -26.46 6.06 18.85
CA ASP A 365 -25.65 6.61 19.94
C ASP A 365 -25.48 8.13 19.71
N PRO A 366 -25.98 9.01 20.60
CA PRO A 366 -26.01 10.46 20.38
C PRO A 366 -24.63 11.14 20.40
N LEU A 367 -23.52 10.42 20.58
CA LEU A 367 -22.15 10.96 20.61
C LEU A 367 -21.21 10.38 19.54
N GLY A 368 -21.74 9.61 18.58
CA GLY A 368 -21.01 8.90 17.53
C GLY A 368 -20.43 9.76 16.40
N VAL A 369 -19.74 10.87 16.72
CA VAL A 369 -18.86 11.51 15.73
C VAL A 369 -17.62 10.63 15.59
N ALA A 370 -17.58 9.79 14.57
CA ALA A 370 -16.38 9.05 14.22
C ALA A 370 -15.23 10.06 14.04
N PRO A 371 -14.05 9.83 14.65
CA PRO A 371 -12.92 10.72 14.46
C PRO A 371 -12.61 10.78 12.97
N VAL A 372 -12.74 11.96 12.37
CA VAL A 372 -12.29 12.20 10.99
C VAL A 372 -10.81 11.87 10.98
N GLY A 373 -10.46 10.79 10.25
CA GLY A 373 -9.09 10.33 10.11
C GLY A 373 -8.30 11.33 9.28
N LEU A 374 -7.93 12.45 9.88
CA LEU A 374 -6.93 13.35 9.32
C LEU A 374 -5.61 12.58 9.30
N GLU A 375 -5.04 12.46 8.11
CA GLU A 375 -3.69 11.93 7.92
C GLU A 375 -2.74 12.72 8.83
N VAL A 376 -1.97 12.00 9.65
CA VAL A 376 -1.06 12.62 10.61
C VAL A 376 0.05 13.29 9.82
N LEU A 377 -0.04 14.62 9.70
CA LEU A 377 0.97 15.40 8.98
C LEU A 377 2.27 15.41 9.78
N PRO A 378 3.44 15.41 9.11
CA PRO A 378 4.73 15.51 9.77
C PRO A 378 4.79 16.83 10.54
N THR A 379 5.12 16.75 11.82
CA THR A 379 5.22 17.95 12.67
C THR A 379 6.32 18.88 12.12
N PRO A 380 6.07 20.18 12.01
CA PRO A 380 7.06 21.11 11.49
C PRO A 380 8.30 21.19 12.41
N GLU A 381 9.48 21.26 11.82
CA GLU A 381 10.77 21.44 12.52
C GLU A 381 10.99 22.92 12.89
N THR A 382 10.07 23.50 13.66
CA THR A 382 10.21 24.86 14.17
C THR A 382 10.54 24.84 15.66
N THR A 383 11.27 25.85 16.13
CA THR A 383 11.59 26.02 17.56
C THR A 383 10.34 26.03 18.44
N LEU A 384 9.25 26.64 17.96
CA LEU A 384 7.95 26.61 18.62
C LEU A 384 7.38 25.18 18.72
N ALA A 385 7.45 24.39 17.65
CA ALA A 385 6.97 23.00 17.67
C ALA A 385 7.80 22.12 18.62
N GLU A 386 9.12 22.33 18.69
CA GLU A 386 9.99 21.65 19.65
C GLU A 386 9.64 21.99 21.10
N MET A 387 9.37 23.26 21.41
CA MET A 387 8.93 23.68 22.74
C MET A 387 7.59 23.02 23.12
N ILE A 388 6.63 22.96 22.20
CA ILE A 388 5.33 22.31 22.43
C ILE A 388 5.51 20.80 22.63
N ARG A 389 6.39 20.15 21.84
CA ARG A 389 6.70 18.72 21.98
C ARG A 389 7.31 18.42 23.35
N LYS A 390 8.29 19.22 23.78
CA LYS A 390 8.91 19.10 25.11
C LYS A 390 7.89 19.31 26.24
N ALA A 391 6.97 20.27 26.09
CA ALA A 391 5.88 20.45 27.04
C ALA A 391 4.95 19.22 27.08
N ALA A 392 4.64 18.61 25.93
CA ALA A 392 3.82 17.41 25.84
C ALA A 392 4.48 16.18 26.47
N GLU A 393 5.79 15.99 26.26
CA GLU A 393 6.58 14.91 26.88
C GLU A 393 6.65 15.05 28.40
N LEU A 394 6.87 16.26 28.90
CA LEU A 394 6.84 16.54 30.35
C LEU A 394 5.44 16.28 30.94
N ALA A 395 4.39 16.69 30.24
CA ALA A 395 3.00 16.46 30.67
C ALA A 395 2.62 14.98 30.68
N ASP A 396 3.07 14.21 29.69
CA ASP A 396 2.84 12.77 29.66
C ASP A 396 3.64 12.05 30.75
N SER A 397 4.84 12.54 31.06
CA SER A 397 5.63 12.06 32.20
C SER A 397 4.94 12.33 33.55
N VAL A 398 4.29 13.50 33.71
CA VAL A 398 3.45 13.80 34.87
C VAL A 398 2.26 12.83 34.94
N ARG A 399 1.56 12.61 33.82
CA ARG A 399 0.44 11.67 33.73
C ARG A 399 0.84 10.25 34.15
N GLY A 400 1.90 9.72 33.56
CA GLY A 400 2.39 8.38 33.87
C GLY A 400 2.74 8.19 35.34
N ARG A 401 3.35 9.21 35.97
CA ARG A 401 3.63 9.19 37.42
C ARG A 401 2.38 9.35 38.29
N SER A 402 1.42 10.17 37.87
CA SER A 402 0.13 10.28 38.55
C SER A 402 -0.62 8.93 38.56
N THR A 403 -0.66 8.25 37.41
CA THR A 403 -1.21 6.89 37.31
C THR A 403 -0.47 5.90 38.21
N TYR A 404 0.87 5.96 38.24
CA TYR A 404 1.65 5.13 39.15
C TYR A 404 1.30 5.38 40.61
N LEU A 405 1.22 6.64 41.05
CA LEU A 405 0.90 6.98 42.44
C LEU A 405 -0.51 6.52 42.81
N SER A 406 -1.49 6.68 41.93
CA SER A 406 -2.86 6.23 42.19
C SER A 406 -2.99 4.72 42.43
N LYS A 407 -2.10 3.92 41.83
CA LYS A 407 -2.08 2.45 41.98
C LYS A 407 -1.30 1.99 43.21
N ASN A 408 -0.43 2.84 43.75
CA ASN A 408 0.52 2.49 44.82
C ASN A 408 0.34 3.36 46.07
N ASP A 409 -0.85 3.93 46.30
CA ASP A 409 -1.12 4.80 47.46
C ASP A 409 -1.35 4.00 48.76
N ASP A 410 -1.22 2.66 48.73
CA ASP A 410 -1.30 1.83 49.93
C ASP A 410 -0.04 2.04 50.81
N PRO A 411 -0.18 2.53 52.06
CA PRO A 411 0.94 2.72 52.98
C PRO A 411 1.74 1.45 53.28
N LYS A 412 1.17 0.26 53.02
CA LYS A 412 1.85 -1.02 53.18
C LYS A 412 2.81 -1.34 52.02
N VAL A 413 2.55 -0.80 50.84
CA VAL A 413 3.36 -1.04 49.63
C VAL A 413 4.49 -0.01 49.52
N GLU A 414 4.23 1.25 49.88
CA GLU A 414 5.21 2.32 49.74
C GLU A 414 5.28 3.22 50.99
N MET A 415 6.50 3.49 51.49
CA MET A 415 6.64 4.28 52.72
C MET A 415 6.11 5.72 52.52
N PRO A 416 5.38 6.32 53.49
CA PRO A 416 4.80 7.66 53.35
C PRO A 416 5.80 8.79 53.02
N ARG A 417 7.10 8.59 53.34
CA ARG A 417 8.17 9.52 52.96
C ARG A 417 8.44 9.51 51.45
N PHE A 418 8.41 8.33 50.81
CA PHE A 418 8.64 8.19 49.37
C PHE A 418 7.46 8.75 48.57
N ILE A 419 6.22 8.52 49.00
CA ILE A 419 5.02 9.12 48.39
C ILE A 419 5.13 10.66 48.40
N ARG A 420 5.50 11.26 49.55
CA ARG A 420 5.72 12.72 49.66
C ARG A 420 6.83 13.22 48.72
N LEU A 421 7.92 12.47 48.58
CA LEU A 421 9.01 12.83 47.67
C LEU A 421 8.56 12.76 46.20
N LYS A 422 7.84 11.69 45.82
CA LYS A 422 7.30 11.52 44.46
C LYS A 422 6.30 12.61 44.11
N LEU A 423 5.42 12.99 45.04
CA LEU A 423 4.47 14.11 44.85
C LEU A 423 5.19 15.46 44.67
N ARG A 424 6.27 15.73 45.41
CA ARG A 424 7.10 16.93 45.20
C ARG A 424 7.74 16.94 43.81
N ARG A 425 8.32 15.81 43.40
CA ARG A 425 8.93 15.68 42.06
C ARG A 425 7.88 15.78 40.94
N LEU A 426 6.66 15.31 41.19
CA LEU A 426 5.53 15.47 40.27
C LEU A 426 5.15 16.94 40.11
N ALA A 427 5.10 17.71 41.21
CA ALA A 427 4.83 19.14 41.20
C ALA A 427 5.94 19.94 40.48
N GLU A 428 7.21 19.56 40.66
CA GLU A 428 8.34 20.15 39.93
C GLU A 428 8.21 19.94 38.42
N TRP A 429 7.89 18.72 37.98
CA TRP A 429 7.68 18.43 36.56
C TRP A 429 6.47 19.15 35.97
N GLN A 430 5.38 19.24 36.73
CA GLN A 430 4.21 20.02 36.33
C GLN A 430 4.57 21.50 36.16
N LYS A 431 5.41 22.04 37.05
CA LYS A 431 5.93 23.42 36.92
C LYS A 431 6.79 23.57 35.67
N MET A 432 7.74 22.66 35.44
CA MET A 432 8.60 22.68 34.24
C MET A 432 7.78 22.64 32.95
N ALA A 433 6.73 21.82 32.89
CA ALA A 433 5.83 21.77 31.74
C ALA A 433 5.08 23.10 31.54
N GLY A 434 4.62 23.72 32.65
CA GLY A 434 3.97 25.04 32.62
C GLY A 434 4.91 26.17 32.18
N ASP A 435 6.17 26.14 32.61
CA ASP A 435 7.19 27.11 32.21
C ASP A 435 7.49 27.00 30.70
N GLN A 436 7.66 25.77 30.19
CA GLN A 436 7.83 25.52 28.75
C GLN A 436 6.60 25.94 27.93
N LEU A 437 5.39 25.75 28.46
CA LEU A 437 4.17 26.20 27.80
C LEU A 437 4.08 27.73 27.74
N THR A 438 4.52 28.41 28.80
CA THR A 438 4.56 29.88 28.85
C THR A 438 5.58 30.43 27.84
N GLU A 439 6.74 29.79 27.75
CA GLU A 439 7.77 30.11 26.76
C GLU A 439 7.25 29.89 25.32
N ALA A 440 6.62 28.75 25.05
CA ALA A 440 5.99 28.45 23.77
C ALA A 440 4.89 29.49 23.42
N SER A 441 4.06 29.89 24.39
CA SER A 441 3.05 30.92 24.17
C SER A 441 3.65 32.30 23.88
N GLY A 442 4.79 32.64 24.50
CA GLY A 442 5.54 33.85 24.21
C GLY A 442 6.12 33.81 22.79
N LYS A 443 6.71 32.68 22.40
CA LYS A 443 7.25 32.46 21.06
C LYS A 443 6.17 32.52 19.98
N ALA A 444 5.01 31.89 20.20
CA ALA A 444 3.86 31.97 19.29
C ALA A 444 3.38 33.41 19.07
N LYS A 445 3.46 34.27 20.10
CA LYS A 445 3.16 35.70 19.97
C LYS A 445 4.18 36.42 19.08
N THR A 446 5.46 36.16 19.30
CA THR A 446 6.56 36.74 18.51
C THR A 446 6.50 36.30 17.04
N ASP A 447 6.11 35.06 16.79
CA ASP A 447 5.98 34.49 15.44
C ASP A 447 4.65 34.88 14.75
N GLY A 448 3.83 35.73 15.36
CA GLY A 448 2.55 36.18 14.79
C GLY A 448 1.46 35.10 14.71
N SER A 449 1.68 33.94 15.32
CA SER A 449 0.78 32.77 15.28
C SER A 449 -0.31 32.87 16.34
N GLN A 450 -1.23 33.83 16.19
CA GLN A 450 -2.27 34.11 17.20
C GLN A 450 -3.18 32.90 17.47
N GLY A 451 -3.48 32.08 16.45
CA GLY A 451 -4.28 30.85 16.62
C GLY A 451 -3.63 29.83 17.55
N VAL A 452 -2.33 29.57 17.37
CA VAL A 452 -1.54 28.68 18.24
C VAL A 452 -1.47 29.24 19.65
N ARG A 453 -1.22 30.54 19.80
CA ARG A 453 -1.19 31.22 21.10
C ARG A 453 -2.51 31.06 21.87
N ASP A 454 -3.64 31.23 21.20
CA ASP A 454 -4.96 31.10 21.83
C ASP A 454 -5.21 29.65 22.30
N MET A 455 -4.79 28.65 21.50
CA MET A 455 -4.86 27.23 21.88
C MET A 455 -3.97 26.93 23.09
N LEU A 456 -2.70 27.38 23.08
CA LEU A 456 -1.78 27.21 24.20
C LEU A 456 -2.28 27.92 25.48
N GLY A 457 -2.96 29.06 25.35
CA GLY A 457 -3.61 29.74 26.47
C GLY A 457 -4.76 28.94 27.08
N GLY A 458 -5.49 28.17 26.26
CA GLY A 458 -6.47 27.19 26.72
C GLY A 458 -5.82 26.06 27.52
N VAL A 459 -4.78 25.46 26.95
CA VAL A 459 -3.99 24.41 27.60
C VAL A 459 -3.36 24.89 28.91
N GLY A 460 -2.87 26.13 28.97
CA GLY A 460 -2.27 26.70 30.17
C GLY A 460 -3.22 26.79 31.37
N ARG A 461 -4.52 27.01 31.13
CA ARG A 461 -5.53 26.98 32.19
C ARG A 461 -5.71 25.57 32.76
N GLU A 462 -5.69 24.55 31.91
CA GLU A 462 -5.80 23.14 32.33
C GLU A 462 -4.56 22.67 33.08
N PHE A 463 -3.38 23.09 32.64
CA PHE A 463 -2.14 22.89 33.40
C PHE A 463 -2.21 23.50 34.79
N GLY A 464 -2.74 24.72 34.90
CA GLY A 464 -2.95 25.38 36.19
C GLY A 464 -3.92 24.62 37.10
N GLN A 465 -4.98 24.04 36.54
CA GLN A 465 -5.91 23.18 37.28
C GLN A 465 -5.24 21.88 37.75
N SER A 466 -4.53 21.18 36.85
CA SER A 466 -3.77 19.98 37.18
C SER A 466 -2.71 20.24 38.26
N ALA A 467 -2.02 21.40 38.21
CA ALA A 467 -1.06 21.80 39.22
C ALA A 467 -1.70 21.99 40.61
N ARG A 468 -2.91 22.56 40.67
CA ARG A 468 -3.66 22.68 41.94
C ARG A 468 -4.08 21.32 42.49
N LEU A 469 -4.52 20.39 41.62
CA LEU A 469 -4.86 19.02 42.04
C LEU A 469 -3.63 18.29 42.60
N ILE A 470 -2.49 18.36 41.90
CA ILE A 470 -1.23 17.77 42.37
C ILE A 470 -0.80 18.39 43.71
N ALA A 471 -0.93 19.72 43.87
CA ALA A 471 -0.63 20.40 45.14
C ALA A 471 -1.55 19.95 46.29
N ALA A 472 -2.82 19.66 45.98
CA ALA A 472 -3.78 19.06 46.90
C ALA A 472 -3.57 17.55 47.13
N ARG A 473 -2.57 16.95 46.47
CA ARG A 473 -2.27 15.50 46.46
C ARG A 473 -3.38 14.65 45.83
N ASP A 474 -4.20 15.24 44.98
CA ASP A 474 -5.22 14.52 44.22
C ASP A 474 -4.59 13.91 42.95
N VAL A 475 -4.41 12.58 42.98
CA VAL A 475 -3.96 11.75 41.84
C VAL A 475 -5.09 10.86 41.29
N SER A 476 -6.35 11.26 41.53
CA SER A 476 -7.53 10.51 41.10
C SER A 476 -7.57 10.29 39.58
N VAL A 477 -8.45 9.39 39.15
CA VAL A 477 -8.74 9.15 37.73
C VAL A 477 -9.17 10.45 37.02
N THR A 478 -9.83 11.38 37.73
CA THR A 478 -10.20 12.69 37.18
C THR A 478 -8.96 13.55 36.90
N ALA A 479 -8.01 13.60 37.83
CA ALA A 479 -6.75 14.32 37.64
C ALA A 479 -5.95 13.72 36.47
N GLN A 480 -5.94 12.40 36.34
CA GLN A 480 -5.29 11.69 35.23
C GLN A 480 -5.96 11.96 33.88
N GLN A 481 -7.29 12.02 33.84
CA GLN A 481 -8.02 12.35 32.62
C GLN A 481 -7.77 13.80 32.19
N LEU A 482 -7.75 14.76 33.14
CA LEU A 482 -7.38 16.15 32.85
C LEU A 482 -5.96 16.24 32.26
N GLN A 483 -5.01 15.47 32.81
CA GLN A 483 -3.64 15.40 32.28
C GLN A 483 -3.59 14.76 30.87
N ALA A 484 -4.40 13.73 30.62
CA ALA A 484 -4.52 13.11 29.30
C ALA A 484 -5.11 14.08 28.26
N ASP A 485 -6.15 14.83 28.63
CA ASP A 485 -6.77 15.86 27.79
C ASP A 485 -5.74 16.95 27.45
N THR A 486 -4.94 17.35 28.43
CA THR A 486 -3.86 18.33 28.27
C THR A 486 -2.83 17.88 27.23
N VAL A 487 -2.34 16.63 27.33
CA VAL A 487 -1.38 16.04 26.36
C VAL A 487 -2.00 15.97 24.97
N ALA A 488 -3.25 15.52 24.88
CA ALA A 488 -3.94 15.44 23.60
C ALA A 488 -4.16 16.83 22.98
N ALA A 489 -4.38 17.88 23.78
CA ALA A 489 -4.53 19.26 23.29
C ALA A 489 -3.21 19.85 22.77
N LEU A 490 -2.07 19.49 23.37
CA LEU A 490 -0.75 19.86 22.84
C LEU A 490 -0.46 19.17 21.50
N ASN A 491 -0.75 17.87 21.39
CA ASN A 491 -0.59 17.13 20.14
C ASN A 491 -1.51 17.65 19.02
N ASP A 492 -2.73 18.01 19.39
CA ASP A 492 -3.69 18.68 18.53
C ASP A 492 -3.15 20.04 18.04
N THR A 493 -2.49 20.81 18.91
CA THR A 493 -1.83 22.07 18.52
C THR A 493 -0.66 21.83 17.55
N LEU A 494 0.12 20.77 17.73
CA LEU A 494 1.19 20.37 16.80
C LEU A 494 0.64 20.00 15.41
N GLN A 495 -0.48 19.27 15.36
CA GLN A 495 -1.15 18.92 14.10
C GLN A 495 -1.73 20.15 13.41
N PHE A 496 -2.29 21.10 14.16
CA PHE A 496 -2.73 22.38 13.61
C PHE A 496 -1.56 23.14 12.96
N MET A 497 -0.40 23.21 13.60
CA MET A 497 0.79 23.84 13.02
C MET A 497 1.28 23.13 11.75
N ALA A 498 1.23 21.79 11.72
CA ALA A 498 1.60 21.01 10.55
C ALA A 498 0.66 21.28 9.37
N LEU A 499 -0.65 21.36 9.64
CA LEU A 499 -1.66 21.68 8.64
C LEU A 499 -1.51 23.12 8.11
N ASP A 500 -1.33 24.09 9.01
CA ASP A 500 -1.14 25.50 8.64
C ASP A 500 0.09 25.68 7.74
N LYS A 501 1.19 25.00 8.07
CA LYS A 501 2.38 24.96 7.22
C LYS A 501 2.10 24.30 5.86
N ALA A 502 1.43 23.15 5.84
CA ALA A 502 1.10 22.45 4.59
C ALA A 502 0.21 23.31 3.67
N VAL A 503 -0.76 24.03 4.23
CA VAL A 503 -1.61 24.99 3.50
C VAL A 503 -0.78 26.14 2.97
N ALA A 504 0.12 26.72 3.78
CA ALA A 504 1.00 27.80 3.37
C ALA A 504 2.00 27.38 2.27
N ASP A 505 2.57 26.17 2.37
CA ASP A 505 3.48 25.59 1.37
C ASP A 505 2.73 25.31 0.07
N ALA A 506 1.54 24.70 0.13
CA ALA A 506 0.70 24.45 -1.04
C ALA A 506 0.26 25.75 -1.72
N ALA A 507 -0.12 26.77 -0.94
CA ALA A 507 -0.44 28.09 -1.46
C ALA A 507 0.77 28.75 -2.13
N SER A 508 1.96 28.66 -1.52
CA SER A 508 3.20 29.21 -2.06
C SER A 508 3.62 28.51 -3.35
N GLU A 509 3.50 27.19 -3.40
CA GLU A 509 3.79 26.40 -4.60
C GLU A 509 2.79 26.72 -5.71
N ASN A 510 1.50 26.85 -5.39
CA ASN A 510 0.49 27.29 -6.36
C ASN A 510 0.79 28.70 -6.91
N ARG A 511 1.26 29.63 -6.06
CA ARG A 511 1.70 30.96 -6.52
C ARG A 511 2.92 30.87 -7.45
N ARG A 512 3.87 29.96 -7.17
CA ARG A 512 5.06 29.73 -8.01
C ARG A 512 4.72 29.10 -9.36
N GLN A 513 3.80 28.14 -9.38
CA GLN A 513 3.36 27.43 -10.59
C GLN A 513 2.33 28.22 -11.41
N GLY A 514 2.00 29.45 -11.02
CA GLY A 514 1.02 30.29 -11.73
C GLY A 514 -0.41 29.74 -11.69
N GLY A 515 -0.76 28.96 -10.65
CA GLY A 515 -2.09 28.35 -10.48
C GLY A 515 -2.37 27.17 -11.39
N VAL A 516 -1.32 26.52 -11.90
CA VAL A 516 -1.39 25.33 -12.75
C VAL A 516 -0.88 24.13 -11.95
N ASP A 517 -1.64 23.03 -11.94
CA ASP A 517 -1.22 21.79 -11.27
C ASP A 517 -0.11 21.05 -12.08
N PRO A 518 0.51 20.00 -11.52
CA PRO A 518 1.52 19.19 -12.23
C PRO A 518 1.03 18.54 -13.54
N PHE A 519 -0.28 18.51 -13.79
CA PHE A 519 -0.93 17.97 -14.98
C PHE A 519 -1.37 19.06 -15.96
N GLN A 520 -0.88 20.29 -15.81
CA GLN A 520 -1.27 21.46 -16.60
C GLN A 520 -2.74 21.87 -16.47
N ARG A 521 -3.47 21.36 -15.48
CA ARG A 521 -4.85 21.78 -15.21
C ARG A 521 -4.79 23.06 -14.39
N LYS A 522 -5.49 24.09 -14.85
CA LYS A 522 -5.70 25.30 -14.05
C LYS A 522 -6.66 24.94 -12.92
N TYR A 523 -6.31 25.27 -11.68
CA TYR A 523 -7.25 25.09 -10.56
C TYR A 523 -8.53 25.88 -10.82
N LEU A 524 -9.68 25.23 -10.57
CA LEU A 524 -11.03 25.80 -10.69
C LEU A 524 -11.20 26.95 -9.68
N LEU A 525 -10.81 28.16 -10.10
CA LEU A 525 -11.34 29.47 -9.70
C LEU A 525 -10.80 30.53 -10.68
N ARG A 526 -10.85 30.22 -11.97
CA ARG A 526 -10.72 31.18 -13.06
C ARG A 526 -11.93 31.02 -13.96
N ASP A 527 -12.92 31.90 -13.77
CA ASP A 527 -13.73 32.30 -14.92
C ASP A 527 -12.81 32.94 -15.97
N GLU A 528 -13.25 32.84 -17.21
CA GLU A 528 -12.45 32.67 -18.42
C GLU A 528 -11.38 33.75 -18.72
N GLN A 529 -10.26 33.25 -19.26
CA GLN A 529 -9.31 33.91 -20.16
C GLN A 529 -8.84 35.35 -19.83
N ALA A 530 -7.67 35.48 -19.18
CA ALA A 530 -6.49 36.23 -19.66
C ALA A 530 -5.49 36.51 -18.52
N ASP A 531 -4.20 36.46 -18.86
CA ASP A 531 -3.05 37.04 -18.14
C ASP A 531 -2.69 36.58 -16.70
N PRO A 532 -1.42 36.73 -16.28
CA PRO A 532 -1.00 36.57 -14.88
C PRO A 532 -1.75 37.54 -13.96
N PRO A 533 -1.88 37.25 -12.65
CA PRO A 533 -2.79 37.97 -11.73
C PRO A 533 -2.43 39.45 -11.61
N LYS A 534 -3.09 40.29 -12.44
CA LYS A 534 -2.94 41.75 -12.44
C LYS A 534 -3.91 42.43 -11.47
N SER A 535 -5.03 41.78 -11.11
CA SER A 535 -6.05 42.42 -10.28
C SER A 535 -5.77 42.25 -8.78
N LYS A 536 -5.85 43.37 -8.03
CA LYS A 536 -5.77 43.40 -6.55
C LYS A 536 -6.86 42.55 -5.90
N LYS A 537 -7.91 42.17 -6.65
CA LYS A 537 -9.06 41.37 -6.22
C LYS A 537 -8.69 39.88 -6.09
N GLU A 538 -8.02 39.29 -7.09
CA GLU A 538 -7.63 37.87 -7.05
C GLU A 538 -6.67 37.53 -5.90
N ARG A 539 -5.73 38.45 -5.60
CA ARG A 539 -4.85 38.31 -4.44
C ARG A 539 -5.61 38.35 -3.12
N ARG A 540 -6.75 39.05 -3.06
CA ARG A 540 -7.63 39.09 -1.88
C ARG A 540 -8.42 37.80 -1.74
N ASP A 541 -8.91 37.22 -2.83
CA ASP A 541 -9.73 36.01 -2.79
C ASP A 541 -8.92 34.77 -2.34
N LEU A 542 -7.67 34.63 -2.82
CA LEU A 542 -6.78 33.56 -2.35
C LEU A 542 -6.42 33.72 -0.87
N ALA A 543 -6.10 34.95 -0.43
CA ALA A 543 -5.84 35.26 0.98
C ALA A 543 -7.08 35.01 1.85
N LEU A 544 -8.29 35.23 1.33
CA LEU A 544 -9.53 34.92 2.00
C LEU A 544 -9.74 33.41 2.13
N ALA A 545 -9.45 32.63 1.08
CA ALA A 545 -9.53 31.17 1.13
C ALA A 545 -8.54 30.57 2.15
N GLU A 546 -7.29 31.03 2.16
CA GLU A 546 -6.28 30.66 3.18
C GLU A 546 -6.79 30.95 4.59
N LYS A 547 -7.39 32.15 4.78
CA LYS A 547 -7.98 32.53 6.06
C LYS A 547 -9.16 31.65 6.47
N ILE A 548 -10.07 31.33 5.54
CA ILE A 548 -11.23 30.45 5.79
C ILE A 548 -10.77 29.05 6.18
N ILE A 549 -9.79 28.48 5.48
CA ILE A 549 -9.24 27.15 5.79
C ILE A 549 -8.59 27.15 7.19
N GLY A 550 -7.86 28.21 7.53
CA GLY A 550 -7.28 28.39 8.87
C GLY A 550 -8.36 28.49 9.96
N GLU A 551 -9.42 29.26 9.74
CA GLU A 551 -10.55 29.38 10.68
C GLU A 551 -11.34 28.08 10.83
N LEU A 552 -11.58 27.35 9.73
CA LEU A 552 -12.26 26.05 9.75
C LEU A 552 -11.44 25.00 10.51
N SER A 553 -10.12 24.97 10.28
CA SER A 553 -9.20 24.10 11.01
C SER A 553 -9.24 24.41 12.50
N ARG A 554 -9.20 25.70 12.87
CA ARG A 554 -9.33 26.15 14.27
C ARG A 554 -10.66 25.70 14.89
N ALA A 555 -11.78 25.86 14.16
CA ALA A 555 -13.10 25.43 14.64
C ALA A 555 -13.15 23.92 14.89
N HIS A 556 -12.56 23.12 14.00
CA HIS A 556 -12.49 21.66 14.17
C HIS A 556 -11.66 21.27 15.40
N MET A 557 -10.55 21.94 15.67
CA MET A 557 -9.75 21.70 16.88
C MET A 557 -10.51 22.05 18.16
N LEU A 558 -11.25 23.18 18.17
CA LEU A 558 -12.11 23.57 19.29
C LEU A 558 -13.23 22.54 19.51
N GLN A 559 -13.83 22.02 18.43
CA GLN A 559 -14.83 20.96 18.52
C GLN A 559 -14.25 19.70 19.18
N ARG A 560 -13.05 19.27 18.78
CA ARG A 560 -12.37 18.10 19.39
C ARG A 560 -12.05 18.32 20.87
N ASP A 561 -11.64 19.53 21.24
CA ASP A 561 -11.39 19.90 22.64
C ASP A 561 -12.68 19.87 23.47
N VAL A 562 -13.78 20.45 22.96
CA VAL A 562 -15.10 20.41 23.59
C VAL A 562 -15.59 18.97 23.76
N LEU A 563 -15.49 18.14 22.73
CA LEU A 563 -15.90 16.73 22.81
C LEU A 563 -15.11 15.95 23.86
N ARG A 564 -13.79 16.18 23.98
CA ARG A 564 -12.96 15.58 25.04
C ARG A 564 -13.42 16.02 26.42
N LYS A 565 -13.68 17.31 26.60
CA LYS A 565 -14.19 17.88 27.86
C LYS A 565 -15.55 17.32 28.23
N VAL A 566 -16.46 17.19 27.27
CA VAL A 566 -17.80 16.62 27.49
C VAL A 566 -17.68 15.15 27.90
N ARG A 567 -16.87 14.34 27.21
CA ARG A 567 -16.64 12.93 27.57
C ARG A 567 -16.12 12.77 29.00
N ARG A 568 -15.19 13.63 29.42
CA ARG A 568 -14.69 13.64 30.80
C ARG A 568 -15.80 13.81 31.85
N PHE A 569 -16.88 14.53 31.54
CA PHE A 569 -18.03 14.69 32.43
C PHE A 569 -19.10 13.61 32.24
N ALA A 570 -19.24 13.05 31.03
CA ALA A 570 -20.24 12.05 30.70
C ALA A 570 -19.91 10.65 31.25
N ASP A 571 -18.64 10.25 31.27
CA ASP A 571 -18.21 8.91 31.69
C ASP A 571 -18.16 8.70 33.21
N ARG A 572 -18.86 9.55 33.98
CA ARG A 572 -18.97 9.38 35.43
C ARG A 572 -20.24 8.60 35.78
N PRO A 573 -20.15 7.50 36.55
CA PRO A 573 -21.32 7.05 37.30
C PRO A 573 -21.74 8.18 38.25
N ALA A 574 -23.05 8.44 38.33
CA ALA A 574 -23.65 9.47 39.18
C ALA A 574 -23.27 9.29 40.65
#